data_AF-T1ELL6-F1
#
_entry.id   AF-T1ELL6-F1
#
_cell.length_a   1.000
_cell.length_b   1.000
_cell.length_c   1.000
_cell.angle_alpha   90.00
_cell.angle_beta   90.00
_cell.angle_gamma   90.00
#
_symmetry.space_group_name_H-M   'P 1'
#
loop_
_entity.id
_entity.type
_entity.pdbx_description
1 polymer ?
#
loop_
_entity_poly.entity_id
_entity_poly.type
_entity_poly.pdbx_seq_one_letter_code
_entity_poly.pdbx_strand_id
1 'polypeptide(L)'
;MKKKKKLDPGLALQKEVKKQKKIEKQIRKLELKGRILKPIEEIEGDRQILKTLDKRQRPSIVIAEEELERRSELNKRWSKYKYHQFIQEGRIINRVITSQRKALDELRKESEELYQMALQIDEKLIPFERQGPTDTPPIKDYTPPDGDYIDTTRKFDK
;
A
#
# COMPACT_ATOMS: atom_id res chain seq x y z
N MET A 1 43.31 -38.02 38.10
CA MET A 1 42.56 -37.12 37.19
C MET A 1 43.40 -35.86 36.93
N LYS A 2 43.91 -35.63 35.71
CA LYS A 2 44.77 -34.46 35.42
C LYS A 2 43.97 -33.15 35.51
N LYS A 3 44.51 -32.14 36.21
CA LYS A 3 43.89 -30.82 36.40
C LYS A 3 43.78 -30.09 35.06
N LYS A 4 42.56 -29.70 34.65
CA LYS A 4 42.36 -28.91 33.43
C LYS A 4 43.10 -27.58 33.59
N LYS A 5 44.08 -27.31 32.73
CA LYS A 5 44.79 -26.01 32.70
C LYS A 5 43.79 -24.92 32.32
N LYS A 6 43.76 -23.82 33.08
CA LYS A 6 43.00 -22.61 32.72
C LYS A 6 43.55 -22.09 31.39
N LEU A 7 42.65 -21.70 30.49
CA LEU A 7 43.02 -21.15 29.19
C LEU A 7 43.78 -19.84 29.39
N ASP A 8 44.85 -19.64 28.64
CA ASP A 8 45.65 -18.42 28.63
C ASP A 8 44.74 -17.19 28.38
N PRO A 9 44.82 -16.11 29.18
CA PRO A 9 43.99 -14.91 29.00
C PRO A 9 44.03 -14.34 27.58
N GLY A 10 45.18 -14.39 26.90
CA GLY A 10 45.31 -13.95 25.50
C GLY A 10 44.51 -14.82 24.52
N LEU A 11 44.47 -16.13 24.74
CA LEU A 11 43.67 -17.07 23.94
C LEU A 11 42.17 -16.96 24.22
N ALA A 12 41.78 -16.55 25.44
CA ALA A 12 40.39 -16.28 25.79
C ALA A 12 39.85 -15.02 25.07
N LEU A 13 40.59 -13.91 25.14
CA LEU A 13 40.25 -12.66 24.44
C LEU A 13 40.19 -12.85 22.92
N GLN A 14 41.13 -13.59 22.32
CA GLN A 14 41.08 -13.91 20.89
C GLN A 14 39.86 -14.72 20.49
N LYS A 15 39.38 -15.65 21.34
CA LYS A 15 38.14 -16.39 21.09
C LYS A 15 36.91 -15.49 21.19
N GLU A 16 36.88 -14.55 22.12
CA GLU A 16 35.80 -13.57 22.25
C GLU A 16 35.73 -12.62 21.06
N VAL A 17 36.86 -12.04 20.64
CA VAL A 17 36.93 -11.18 19.45
C VAL A 17 36.50 -11.93 18.19
N LYS A 18 36.88 -13.21 18.05
CA LYS A 18 36.41 -14.06 16.94
C LYS A 18 34.90 -14.32 16.99
N LYS A 19 34.31 -14.51 18.17
CA LYS A 19 32.86 -14.64 18.35
C LYS A 19 32.14 -13.34 18.01
N GLN A 20 32.62 -12.20 18.50
CA GLN A 20 32.07 -10.87 18.21
C GLN A 20 32.08 -10.60 16.70
N LYS A 21 33.22 -10.79 16.01
CA LYS A 21 33.32 -10.63 14.55
C LYS A 21 32.40 -11.59 13.78
N LYS A 22 32.17 -12.81 14.29
CA LYS A 22 31.25 -13.77 13.65
C LYS A 22 29.80 -13.30 13.77
N ILE A 23 29.41 -12.83 14.96
CA ILE A 23 28.09 -12.29 15.23
C ILE A 23 27.87 -11.03 14.39
N GLU A 24 28.83 -10.11 14.35
CA GLU A 24 28.75 -8.89 13.55
C GLU A 24 28.58 -9.20 12.05
N LYS A 25 29.33 -10.16 11.51
CA LYS A 25 29.14 -10.62 10.13
C LYS A 25 27.76 -11.24 9.89
N GLN A 26 27.21 -11.95 10.87
CA GLN A 26 25.87 -12.52 10.77
C GLN A 26 24.80 -11.42 10.81
N ILE A 27 24.96 -10.42 11.68
CA ILE A 27 24.09 -9.23 11.74
C ILE A 27 24.11 -8.50 10.40
N ARG A 28 25.29 -8.19 9.84
CA ARG A 28 25.40 -7.54 8.53
C ARG A 28 24.72 -8.32 7.41
N LYS A 29 24.79 -9.67 7.44
CA LYS A 29 24.07 -10.53 6.47
C LYS A 29 22.56 -10.49 6.66
N LEU A 30 22.09 -10.48 7.90
CA LEU A 30 20.66 -10.39 8.23
C LEU A 30 20.09 -9.02 7.87
N GLU A 31 20.84 -7.94 8.12
CA GLU A 31 20.48 -6.58 7.72
C GLU A 31 20.37 -6.44 6.19
N LEU A 32 21.31 -7.03 5.44
CA LEU A 32 21.26 -7.01 3.98
C LEU A 32 20.03 -7.77 3.44
N LYS A 33 19.74 -8.96 4.00
CA LYS A 33 18.56 -9.75 3.65
C LYS A 33 17.25 -9.08 4.04
N GLY A 34 17.21 -8.39 5.19
CA GLY A 34 16.03 -7.67 5.66
C GLY A 34 15.58 -6.53 4.74
N ARG A 35 16.44 -6.09 3.82
CA ARG A 35 16.12 -5.08 2.79
C ARG A 35 15.49 -5.67 1.53
N ILE A 36 15.50 -6.98 1.34
CA ILE A 36 14.87 -7.60 0.17
C ILE A 36 13.36 -7.60 0.42
N LEU A 37 12.65 -6.79 -0.36
CA LEU A 37 11.19 -6.73 -0.33
C LEU A 37 10.61 -8.01 -0.94
N LYS A 38 9.43 -8.40 -0.46
CA LYS A 38 8.68 -9.48 -1.10
C LYS A 38 8.27 -9.04 -2.51
N PRO A 39 8.31 -9.94 -3.50
CA PRO A 39 7.85 -9.62 -4.85
C PRO A 39 6.35 -9.32 -4.83
N ILE A 40 5.93 -8.38 -5.69
CA ILE A 40 4.52 -8.01 -5.86
C ILE A 40 4.03 -8.73 -7.12
N GLU A 41 3.28 -9.82 -6.94
CA GLU A 41 2.88 -10.71 -8.02
C GLU A 41 2.01 -10.00 -9.08
N GLU A 42 1.17 -9.03 -8.68
CA GLU A 42 0.33 -8.29 -9.64
C GLU A 42 1.15 -7.38 -10.57
N ILE A 43 2.32 -6.92 -10.12
CA ILE A 43 3.18 -6.02 -10.91
C ILE A 43 4.13 -6.82 -11.81
N GLU A 44 4.76 -7.88 -11.28
CA GLU A 44 5.73 -8.68 -12.04
C GLU A 44 5.06 -9.60 -13.07
N GLY A 45 3.79 -9.95 -12.83
CA GLY A 45 3.03 -10.87 -13.67
C GLY A 45 3.48 -12.33 -13.53
N ASP A 46 2.66 -13.26 -14.04
CA ASP A 46 2.98 -14.67 -13.95
C ASP A 46 4.08 -15.08 -14.94
N ARG A 47 5.22 -15.52 -14.40
CA ARG A 47 6.39 -16.00 -15.15
C ARG A 47 6.05 -17.16 -16.08
N GLN A 48 5.05 -17.98 -15.77
CA GLN A 48 4.62 -19.07 -16.65
C GLN A 48 3.89 -18.53 -17.89
N ILE A 49 3.06 -17.49 -17.72
CA ILE A 49 2.38 -16.82 -18.84
C ILE A 49 3.41 -16.16 -19.74
N LEU A 50 4.38 -15.42 -19.17
CA LEU A 50 5.44 -14.75 -19.94
C LEU A 50 6.22 -15.73 -20.83
N LYS A 51 6.51 -16.94 -20.34
CA LYS A 51 7.19 -17.99 -21.13
C LYS A 51 6.34 -18.60 -22.24
N THR A 52 5.02 -18.51 -22.13
CA THR A 52 4.06 -19.12 -23.07
C THR A 52 3.30 -18.10 -23.92
N LEU A 53 3.71 -16.83 -23.86
CA LEU A 53 3.06 -15.71 -24.56
C LEU A 53 2.87 -16.00 -26.04
N ASP A 54 3.91 -16.45 -26.74
CA ASP A 54 3.86 -16.71 -28.19
C ASP A 54 2.78 -17.73 -28.57
N LYS A 55 2.50 -18.70 -27.69
CA LYS A 55 1.46 -19.73 -27.90
C LYS A 55 0.06 -19.28 -27.48
N ARG A 56 -0.03 -18.24 -26.64
CA ARG A 56 -1.28 -17.72 -26.06
C ARG A 56 -1.71 -16.39 -26.68
N GLN A 57 -0.86 -15.79 -27.50
CA GLN A 57 -1.13 -14.50 -28.11
C GLN A 57 -2.29 -14.61 -29.09
N ARG A 58 -3.30 -13.76 -28.91
CA ARG A 58 -4.37 -13.61 -29.88
C ARG A 58 -3.83 -12.87 -31.10
N PRO A 59 -4.23 -13.25 -32.33
CA PRO A 59 -3.80 -12.54 -33.53
C PRO A 59 -4.23 -11.08 -33.45
N SER A 60 -3.41 -10.17 -34.00
CA SER A 60 -3.78 -8.77 -34.11
C SER A 60 -5.00 -8.64 -35.03
N ILE A 61 -5.96 -7.84 -34.60
CA ILE A 61 -7.17 -7.56 -35.36
C ILE A 61 -6.97 -6.20 -36.04
N VAL A 62 -7.18 -6.15 -37.35
CA VAL A 62 -7.23 -4.89 -38.09
C VAL A 62 -8.56 -4.23 -37.77
N ILE A 63 -8.50 -3.02 -37.22
CA ILE A 63 -9.69 -2.24 -36.87
C ILE A 63 -10.06 -1.38 -38.08
N ALA A 64 -11.34 -1.35 -38.44
CA ALA A 64 -11.85 -0.48 -39.49
C ALA A 64 -11.65 1.00 -39.12
N GLU A 65 -11.41 1.85 -40.12
CA GLU A 65 -11.15 3.28 -39.91
C GLU A 65 -12.30 3.99 -39.17
N GLU A 66 -13.54 3.67 -39.50
CA GLU A 66 -14.75 4.18 -38.83
C GLU A 66 -14.75 3.89 -37.32
N GLU A 67 -14.35 2.69 -36.91
CA GLU A 67 -14.28 2.30 -35.50
C GLU A 67 -13.11 2.98 -34.78
N LEU A 68 -12.01 3.24 -35.49
CA LEU A 68 -10.88 3.98 -34.94
C LEU A 68 -11.25 5.46 -34.69
N GLU A 69 -11.97 6.08 -35.63
CA GLU A 69 -12.51 7.43 -35.49
C GLU A 69 -13.52 7.50 -34.34
N ARG A 70 -14.46 6.55 -34.26
CA ARG A 70 -15.43 6.44 -33.16
C ARG A 70 -14.75 6.36 -31.79
N ARG A 71 -13.68 5.57 -31.65
CA ARG A 71 -12.89 5.49 -30.41
C ARG A 71 -12.18 6.80 -30.09
N SER A 72 -11.61 7.47 -31.10
CA SER A 72 -10.96 8.77 -30.94
C SER A 72 -11.95 9.82 -30.43
N GLU A 73 -13.14 9.90 -31.02
CA GLU A 73 -14.20 10.78 -30.55
C GLU A 73 -14.64 10.47 -29.11
N LEU A 74 -14.84 9.19 -28.79
CA LEU A 74 -15.21 8.76 -27.46
C LEU A 74 -14.16 9.19 -26.42
N ASN A 75 -12.88 8.99 -26.73
CA ASN A 75 -11.78 9.41 -25.87
C ASN A 75 -11.74 10.94 -25.68
N LYS A 76 -11.97 11.73 -26.74
CA LYS A 76 -12.08 13.20 -26.62
C LYS A 76 -13.22 13.61 -25.69
N ARG A 77 -14.40 12.98 -25.84
CA ARG A 77 -15.57 13.24 -24.99
C ARG A 77 -15.30 12.83 -23.54
N TRP A 78 -14.70 11.67 -23.33
CA TRP A 78 -14.33 11.17 -22.00
C TRP A 78 -13.32 12.08 -21.30
N SER A 79 -12.27 12.51 -21.99
CA SER A 79 -11.29 13.46 -21.47
C SER A 79 -11.94 14.78 -21.07
N LYS A 80 -12.85 15.31 -21.92
CA LYS A 80 -13.62 16.51 -21.58
C LYS A 80 -14.47 16.27 -20.34
N TYR A 81 -15.20 15.16 -20.25
CA TYR A 81 -16.02 14.81 -19.10
C TYR A 81 -15.21 14.74 -17.80
N LYS A 82 -14.08 14.00 -17.81
CA LYS A 82 -13.20 13.87 -16.65
C LYS A 82 -12.58 15.18 -16.22
N TYR A 83 -12.23 16.04 -17.17
CA TYR A 83 -11.78 17.40 -16.85
C TYR A 83 -12.87 18.20 -16.13
N HIS A 84 -14.12 18.17 -16.59
CA HIS A 84 -15.21 18.86 -15.91
C HIS A 84 -15.44 18.30 -14.51
N GLN A 85 -15.42 16.97 -14.34
CA GLN A 85 -15.51 16.33 -13.04
C GLN A 85 -14.43 16.83 -12.07
N PHE A 86 -13.16 16.83 -12.51
CA PHE A 86 -12.02 17.32 -11.72
C PHE A 86 -12.18 18.79 -11.30
N ILE A 87 -12.59 19.66 -12.21
CA ILE A 87 -12.81 21.09 -11.89
C ILE A 87 -13.93 21.26 -10.86
N GLN A 88 -15.02 20.48 -10.97
CA GLN A 88 -16.12 20.58 -10.01
C GLN A 88 -15.72 20.05 -8.62
N GLU A 89 -15.01 18.93 -8.55
CA GLU A 89 -14.46 18.40 -7.30
C GLU A 89 -13.52 19.42 -6.63
N GLY A 90 -12.61 20.02 -7.42
CA GLY A 90 -11.72 21.09 -6.94
C GLY A 90 -12.49 22.32 -6.41
N ARG A 91 -13.58 22.72 -7.07
CA ARG A 91 -14.45 23.81 -6.59
C ARG A 91 -15.14 23.47 -5.27
N ILE A 92 -15.62 22.25 -5.11
CA ILE A 92 -16.26 21.79 -3.87
C ILE A 92 -15.26 21.81 -2.73
N ILE A 93 -14.06 21.24 -2.93
CA ILE A 93 -12.99 21.23 -1.92
C ILE A 93 -12.61 22.67 -1.52
N ASN A 94 -12.40 23.56 -2.49
CA ASN A 94 -12.09 24.96 -2.21
C ASN A 94 -13.22 25.66 -1.44
N ARG A 95 -14.48 25.36 -1.76
CA ARG A 95 -15.63 25.89 -1.01
C ARG A 95 -15.63 25.40 0.43
N VAL A 96 -15.40 24.11 0.66
CA VAL A 96 -15.34 23.54 2.02
C VAL A 96 -14.21 24.17 2.83
N ILE A 97 -13.00 24.28 2.26
CA ILE A 97 -11.84 24.89 2.93
C ILE A 97 -12.08 26.37 3.24
N THR A 98 -12.65 27.14 2.29
CA THR A 98 -12.93 28.57 2.52
C THR A 98 -14.02 28.78 3.56
N SER A 99 -15.06 27.95 3.58
CA SER A 99 -16.08 27.94 4.63
C SER A 99 -15.49 27.57 6.00
N GLN A 100 -14.62 26.55 6.07
CA GLN A 100 -13.94 26.17 7.31
C GLN A 100 -13.07 27.30 7.86
N ARG A 101 -12.27 27.96 7.00
CA ARG A 101 -11.43 29.11 7.40
C ARG A 101 -12.26 30.26 7.95
N LYS A 102 -13.32 30.65 7.23
CA LYS A 102 -14.23 31.71 7.70
C LYS A 102 -14.86 31.36 9.05
N ALA A 103 -15.28 30.11 9.24
CA ALA A 103 -15.85 29.66 10.50
C ALA A 103 -14.83 29.75 11.65
N LEU A 104 -13.56 29.41 11.42
CA LEU A 104 -12.50 29.54 12.42
C LEU A 104 -12.16 31.01 12.72
N ASP A 105 -12.14 31.88 11.70
CA ASP A 105 -11.90 33.32 11.87
C ASP A 105 -13.01 33.97 12.73
N GLU A 106 -14.27 33.61 12.50
CA GLU A 106 -15.39 34.09 13.34
C GLU A 106 -15.35 33.46 14.75
N LEU A 107 -15.05 32.16 14.86
CA LEU A 107 -14.91 31.49 16.16
C LEU A 107 -13.85 32.17 17.04
N ARG A 108 -12.73 32.58 16.44
CA ARG A 108 -11.65 33.27 17.15
C ARG A 108 -12.08 34.62 17.70
N LYS A 109 -12.92 35.37 16.97
CA LYS A 109 -13.45 36.67 17.44
C LYS A 109 -14.39 36.50 18.62
N GLU A 110 -15.15 35.40 18.65
CA GLU A 110 -16.11 35.09 19.70
C GLU A 110 -15.42 34.50 20.95
N SER A 111 -14.50 33.54 20.76
CA SER A 111 -13.79 32.85 21.84
C SER A 111 -12.46 32.28 21.37
N GLU A 112 -11.36 32.82 21.91
CA GLU A 112 -10.01 32.31 21.64
C GLU A 112 -9.81 30.90 22.23
N GLU A 113 -10.42 30.58 23.39
CA GLU A 113 -10.31 29.25 24.01
C GLU A 113 -10.88 28.14 23.10
N LEU A 114 -12.07 28.35 22.55
CA LEU A 114 -12.71 27.40 21.64
C LEU A 114 -11.94 27.26 20.33
N TYR A 115 -11.37 28.35 19.82
CA TYR A 115 -10.50 28.32 18.65
C TYR A 115 -9.28 27.42 18.87
N GLN A 116 -8.59 27.55 20.01
CA GLN A 116 -7.43 26.71 20.33
C GLN A 116 -7.80 25.23 20.45
N MET A 117 -8.97 24.92 21.03
CA MET A 117 -9.47 23.54 21.10
C MET A 117 -9.81 22.97 19.72
N ALA A 118 -10.43 23.77 18.84
CA ALA A 118 -10.79 23.34 17.49
C ALA A 118 -9.58 23.06 16.58
N LEU A 119 -8.41 23.63 16.89
CA LEU A 119 -7.16 23.36 16.16
C LEU A 119 -6.50 22.03 16.54
N GLN A 120 -6.87 21.44 17.67
CA GLN A 120 -6.27 20.18 18.13
C GLN A 120 -6.67 19.03 17.20
N ILE A 121 -5.71 18.13 16.96
CA ILE A 121 -5.96 16.92 16.17
C ILE A 121 -6.75 15.95 17.04
N ASP A 122 -7.87 15.45 16.52
CA ASP A 122 -8.61 14.37 17.17
C ASP A 122 -7.88 13.04 16.95
N GLU A 123 -7.23 12.54 17.99
CA GLU A 123 -6.51 11.26 17.98
C GLU A 123 -7.44 10.06 17.66
N LYS A 124 -8.76 10.21 17.86
CA LYS A 124 -9.74 9.15 17.54
C LYS A 124 -9.93 8.93 16.04
N LEU A 125 -9.44 9.85 15.19
CA LEU A 125 -9.49 9.70 13.74
C LEU A 125 -8.48 8.66 13.21
N ILE A 126 -7.58 8.13 14.03
CA ILE A 126 -6.56 7.18 13.62
C ILE A 126 -6.65 5.92 14.52
N PRO A 127 -6.87 4.70 13.95
CA PRO A 127 -7.02 4.39 12.54
C PRO A 127 -8.44 4.65 12.00
N PHE A 128 -8.54 5.29 10.84
CA PHE A 128 -9.80 5.43 10.10
C PHE A 128 -9.98 4.25 9.14
N GLU A 129 -11.10 3.53 9.26
CA GLU A 129 -11.48 2.45 8.34
C GLU A 129 -12.85 2.75 7.72
N ARG A 130 -12.97 2.50 6.41
CA ARG A 130 -14.23 2.62 5.67
C ARG A 130 -14.29 1.59 4.56
N GLN A 131 -15.44 0.92 4.45
CA GLN A 131 -15.75 0.06 3.31
C GLN A 131 -16.36 0.87 2.17
N GLY A 132 -15.96 0.57 0.94
CA GLY A 132 -16.53 1.17 -0.27
C GLY A 132 -18.00 0.77 -0.47
N PRO A 133 -18.74 1.49 -1.33
CA PRO A 133 -20.09 1.08 -1.70
C PRO A 133 -20.06 -0.26 -2.45
N THR A 134 -21.06 -1.10 -2.20
CA THR A 134 -21.30 -2.34 -2.95
C THR A 134 -22.22 -2.05 -4.16
N ASP A 135 -22.13 -2.88 -5.20
CA ASP A 135 -23.01 -2.76 -6.39
C ASP A 135 -24.49 -2.95 -6.03
N THR A 136 -24.77 -3.85 -5.08
CA THR A 136 -26.11 -4.10 -4.53
C THR A 136 -26.07 -4.09 -3.00
N PRO A 137 -27.12 -3.60 -2.33
CA PRO A 137 -27.19 -3.65 -0.88
C PRO A 137 -27.37 -5.09 -0.38
N PRO A 138 -27.03 -5.38 0.88
CA PRO A 138 -27.21 -6.71 1.47
C PRO A 138 -28.67 -7.17 1.45
N ILE A 139 -28.88 -8.44 1.14
CA ILE A 139 -30.20 -9.07 1.23
C ILE A 139 -30.46 -9.43 2.69
N LYS A 140 -31.62 -9.02 3.22
CA LYS A 140 -32.04 -9.35 4.59
C LYS A 140 -32.28 -10.86 4.72
N ASP A 141 -31.81 -11.45 5.82
CA ASP A 141 -32.02 -12.86 6.17
C ASP A 141 -31.43 -13.87 5.15
N TYR A 142 -30.41 -13.45 4.39
CA TYR A 142 -29.67 -14.34 3.49
C TYR A 142 -28.76 -15.28 4.29
N THR A 143 -28.96 -16.58 4.13
CA THR A 143 -28.09 -17.62 4.67
C THR A 143 -27.06 -18.03 3.61
N PRO A 144 -25.78 -17.65 3.75
CA PRO A 144 -24.74 -18.12 2.83
C PRO A 144 -24.54 -19.64 2.96
N PRO A 145 -24.09 -20.32 1.89
CA PRO A 145 -23.70 -21.72 1.96
C PRO A 145 -22.43 -21.90 2.81
N ASP A 146 -22.31 -23.07 3.44
CA ASP A 146 -21.13 -23.43 4.23
C ASP A 146 -19.90 -23.63 3.33
N GLY A 147 -18.72 -23.21 3.83
CA GLY A 147 -17.45 -23.41 3.16
C GLY A 147 -16.25 -23.06 4.04
N ASP A 148 -15.10 -23.67 3.74
CA ASP A 148 -13.85 -23.45 4.46
C ASP A 148 -12.96 -22.43 3.72
N TYR A 149 -12.41 -21.47 4.46
CA TYR A 149 -11.38 -20.57 3.94
C TYR A 149 -10.00 -21.16 4.18
N ILE A 150 -9.27 -21.45 3.09
CA ILE A 150 -7.87 -21.89 3.15
C ILE A 150 -6.99 -20.76 2.63
N ASP A 151 -6.14 -20.22 3.50
CA ASP A 151 -5.18 -19.19 3.12
C ASP A 151 -4.07 -19.79 2.23
N THR A 152 -4.09 -19.45 0.95
CA THR A 152 -3.08 -19.87 -0.04
C THR A 152 -1.95 -18.84 -0.23
N THR A 153 -1.84 -17.84 0.66
CA THR A 153 -0.82 -16.78 0.56
C THR A 153 0.58 -17.40 0.60
N ARG A 154 1.38 -17.11 -0.43
CA ARG A 154 2.76 -17.62 -0.53
C ARG A 154 3.63 -17.02 0.57
N LYS A 155 4.22 -17.88 1.38
CA LYS A 155 5.22 -17.47 2.38
C LYS A 155 6.57 -17.34 1.68
N PHE A 156 7.09 -16.12 1.65
CA PHE A 156 8.44 -15.83 1.21
C PHE A 156 9.35 -15.83 2.44
N ASP A 157 10.15 -16.88 2.59
CA ASP A 157 11.17 -16.97 3.66
C ASP A 157 12.31 -15.96 3.40
N LYS A 158 12.95 -15.48 4.47
CA LYS A 158 14.03 -14.47 4.44
C LYS A 158 15.43 -15.05 4.18
#